data_AF-A0A9C9JPC2-F1
#
_entry.id   AF-A0A9C9JPC2-F1
#
_cell.length_a   1.000
_cell.length_b   1.000
_cell.length_c   1.000
_cell.angle_alpha   90.00
_cell.angle_beta   90.00
_cell.angle_gamma   90.00
#
_symmetry.space_group_name_H-M   'P 1'
#
loop_
_entity.id
_entity.type
_entity.pdbx_description
1 polymer ?
#
loop_
_entity_poly.entity_id
_entity_poly.type
_entity_poly.pdbx_seq_one_letter_code
_entity_poly.pdbx_strand_id
1 'polypeptide(L)'
;MKKERWFKISLIILPVIILLLIEIFLRIFNLFTPEPLFIPVKKNRTELFQLNPGVANRYFNKNQTMVPNLFPSTFNQKKNAGTIRIFCLGGSTTAGFPFHHQIPFPFQLQKILKARFPMSNFEVINIGISAINSYT
;
A
#
# COMPACT_ATOMS: atom_id res chain seq x y z
N MET A 1 -27.79 9.59 -42.82
CA MET A 1 -26.43 10.00 -42.35
C MET A 1 -26.38 10.46 -40.88
N LYS A 2 -27.10 11.50 -40.42
CA LYS A 2 -27.03 11.95 -38.99
C LYS A 2 -27.50 10.88 -37.97
N LYS A 3 -28.64 10.22 -38.20
CA LYS A 3 -29.19 9.18 -37.30
C LYS A 3 -28.25 7.97 -37.14
N GLU A 4 -27.61 7.56 -38.23
CA GLU A 4 -26.66 6.44 -38.26
C GLU A 4 -25.37 6.76 -37.47
N ARG A 5 -24.88 8.01 -37.54
CA ARG A 5 -23.75 8.47 -36.72
C ARG A 5 -24.10 8.46 -35.23
N TRP A 6 -25.28 8.93 -34.85
CA TRP A 6 -25.75 8.89 -33.46
C TRP A 6 -25.91 7.46 -32.94
N PHE A 7 -26.42 6.54 -33.77
CA PHE A 7 -26.53 5.12 -33.43
C PHE A 7 -25.16 4.46 -33.19
N LYS A 8 -24.18 4.74 -34.06
CA LYS A 8 -22.80 4.27 -33.90
C LYS A 8 -22.14 4.83 -32.63
N ILE A 9 -22.38 6.11 -32.32
CA ILE A 9 -21.90 6.74 -31.09
C ILE A 9 -22.54 6.10 -29.86
N SER A 10 -23.87 5.86 -29.88
CA SER A 10 -24.55 5.24 -28.75
C SER A 10 -24.07 3.82 -28.48
N LEU A 11 -23.71 3.06 -29.51
CA LEU A 11 -23.13 1.71 -29.36
C LEU A 11 -21.82 1.70 -28.54
N ILE A 12 -21.03 2.77 -28.64
CA ILE A 12 -19.75 2.89 -27.89
C ILE A 12 -19.99 3.52 -26.51
N ILE A 13 -20.85 4.53 -26.42
CA ILE A 13 -21.09 5.27 -25.18
C ILE A 13 -21.88 4.44 -24.17
N LEU A 14 -22.87 3.66 -24.62
CA LEU A 14 -23.73 2.87 -23.74
C LEU A 14 -22.95 1.92 -22.82
N PRO A 15 -22.03 1.07 -23.29
CA PRO A 15 -21.26 0.19 -22.39
C PRO A 15 -20.40 1.00 -21.41
N VAL A 16 -19.85 2.13 -21.82
CA VAL A 16 -19.07 3.01 -20.92
C VAL A 16 -19.95 3.57 -19.81
N ILE A 17 -21.16 4.04 -20.14
CA ILE A 17 -22.13 4.53 -19.15
C ILE A 17 -22.50 3.40 -18.19
N ILE A 18 -22.77 2.19 -18.68
CA ILE A 18 -23.10 1.05 -17.82
C ILE A 18 -21.94 0.74 -16.87
N LEU A 19 -20.70 0.69 -17.35
CA LEU A 19 -19.52 0.47 -16.50
C LEU A 19 -19.34 1.58 -15.46
N LEU A 20 -19.57 2.84 -15.84
CA LEU A 20 -19.52 3.97 -14.91
C LEU A 20 -20.61 3.87 -13.82
N LEU A 21 -21.83 3.49 -14.20
CA LEU A 21 -22.92 3.31 -13.23
C LEU A 21 -22.63 2.17 -12.26
N ILE A 22 -22.07 1.06 -12.76
CA ILE A 22 -21.63 -0.06 -11.91
C ILE A 22 -20.53 0.40 -10.96
N GLU A 23 -19.50 1.09 -11.45
CA GLU A 23 -18.41 1.60 -10.62
C GLU A 23 -18.90 2.58 -9.55
N ILE A 24 -19.79 3.50 -9.91
CA ILE A 24 -20.41 4.45 -8.97
C ILE A 24 -21.19 3.69 -7.90
N PHE A 25 -21.99 2.69 -8.29
CA PHE A 25 -22.70 1.84 -7.36
C PHE A 25 -21.75 1.13 -6.39
N LEU A 26 -20.71 0.47 -6.91
CA LEU A 26 -19.71 -0.22 -6.09
C LEU A 26 -19.03 0.74 -5.08
N ARG A 27 -18.69 1.96 -5.51
CA ARG A 27 -18.09 2.99 -4.64
C ARG A 27 -19.04 3.54 -3.59
N ILE A 28 -20.31 3.81 -3.93
CA ILE A 28 -21.31 4.32 -2.99
C ILE A 28 -21.54 3.32 -1.85
N PHE A 29 -21.62 2.04 -2.18
CA PHE A 29 -21.86 0.98 -1.20
C PHE A 29 -20.57 0.42 -0.57
N ASN A 30 -19.40 1.00 -0.89
CA ASN A 30 -18.08 0.51 -0.44
C ASN A 30 -17.88 -1.00 -0.66
N LEU A 31 -18.43 -1.51 -1.77
CA LEU A 31 -18.29 -2.91 -2.15
C LEU A 31 -16.89 -3.10 -2.76
N PHE A 32 -16.14 -4.07 -2.26
CA PHE A 32 -14.80 -4.44 -2.74
C PHE A 32 -13.72 -3.35 -2.63
N THR A 33 -13.85 -2.40 -1.71
CA THR A 33 -12.84 -1.36 -1.51
C THR A 33 -11.50 -1.98 -1.10
N PRO A 34 -10.41 -1.80 -1.88
CA PRO A 34 -9.13 -2.43 -1.55
C PRO A 34 -8.52 -1.78 -0.30
N GLU A 35 -8.11 -2.63 0.65
CA GLU A 35 -7.48 -2.25 1.92
C GLU A 35 -6.32 -1.28 1.71
N PRO A 36 -6.36 0.02 2.06
CA PRO A 36 -5.31 0.98 1.71
C PRO A 36 -3.95 0.54 2.24
N LEU A 37 -2.84 0.86 1.56
CA LEU A 37 -1.50 0.44 2.00
C LEU A 37 -1.11 1.11 3.34
N PHE A 38 -1.50 2.37 3.52
CA PHE A 38 -1.25 3.14 4.72
C PHE A 38 -2.56 3.57 5.35
N ILE A 39 -2.62 3.52 6.68
CA ILE A 39 -3.72 4.05 7.48
C ILE A 39 -3.20 5.22 8.34
N PRO A 40 -3.96 6.32 8.46
CA PRO A 40 -3.58 7.43 9.34
C PRO A 40 -3.71 6.99 10.80
N VAL A 41 -2.70 7.30 11.60
CA VAL A 41 -2.70 7.08 13.05
C VAL A 41 -2.23 8.35 13.75
N LYS A 42 -2.90 8.72 14.85
CA LYS A 42 -2.49 9.84 15.69
C LYS A 42 -1.78 9.32 16.93
N LYS A 43 -0.52 9.72 17.12
CA LYS A 43 0.26 9.40 18.32
C LYS A 43 0.83 10.69 18.91
N ASN A 44 0.51 10.98 20.17
CA ASN A 44 1.00 12.18 20.88
C ASN A 44 0.82 13.48 20.07
N ARG A 45 -0.39 13.72 19.55
CA ARG A 45 -0.74 14.88 18.69
C ARG A 45 0.02 14.99 17.36
N THR A 46 0.81 13.99 17.00
CA THR A 46 1.50 13.92 15.71
C THR A 46 0.71 13.03 14.75
N GLU A 47 0.54 13.49 13.52
CA GLU A 47 -0.10 12.74 12.44
C GLU A 47 0.93 11.84 11.75
N LEU A 48 0.74 10.54 11.87
CA LEU A 48 1.61 9.51 11.32
C LEU A 48 0.82 8.64 10.35
N PHE A 49 1.53 8.02 9.43
CA PHE A 49 1.04 6.84 8.72
C PHE A 49 1.59 5.59 9.37
N GLN A 50 0.76 4.56 9.40
CA GLN A 50 1.13 3.19 9.71
C GLN A 50 0.82 2.31 8.50
N LEU A 51 1.62 1.27 8.28
CA LEU A 51 1.26 0.21 7.35
C LEU A 51 -0.05 -0.46 7.77
N ASN A 52 -1.00 -0.58 6.86
CA ASN A 52 -2.27 -1.23 7.15
C ASN A 52 -2.03 -2.73 7.41
N PRO A 53 -2.30 -3.25 8.63
CA PRO A 53 -2.15 -4.68 8.92
C PRO A 53 -3.04 -5.56 8.02
N GLY A 54 -4.12 -4.99 7.48
CA GLY A 54 -5.04 -5.66 6.57
C GLY A 54 -4.62 -5.66 5.10
N VAL A 55 -3.55 -4.95 4.68
CA VAL A 55 -3.22 -4.81 3.24
C VAL A 55 -2.92 -6.15 2.57
N ALA A 56 -2.37 -7.12 3.31
CA ALA A 56 -2.10 -8.45 2.79
C ALA A 56 -3.38 -9.21 2.39
N ASN A 57 -4.55 -8.82 2.90
CA ASN A 57 -5.83 -9.46 2.53
C ASN A 57 -6.23 -9.23 1.06
N ARG A 58 -5.58 -8.29 0.37
CA ARG A 58 -5.71 -8.13 -1.08
C ARG A 58 -5.24 -9.36 -1.85
N TYR A 59 -4.29 -10.09 -1.29
CA TYR A 59 -3.56 -11.17 -1.95
C TYR A 59 -3.86 -12.54 -1.34
N PHE A 60 -4.34 -12.57 -0.10
CA PHE A 60 -4.58 -13.81 0.65
C PHE A 60 -6.03 -13.91 1.11
N ASN A 61 -6.61 -15.10 0.92
CA ASN A 61 -7.89 -15.46 1.52
C ASN A 61 -7.64 -15.97 2.95
N LYS A 62 -8.09 -15.19 3.94
CA LYS A 62 -7.99 -15.52 5.39
C LYS A 62 -8.59 -16.87 5.75
N ASN A 63 -9.59 -17.34 5.00
CA ASN A 63 -10.28 -18.60 5.28
C ASN A 63 -9.53 -19.82 4.72
N GLN A 64 -8.54 -19.60 3.85
CA GLN A 64 -7.82 -20.66 3.15
C GLN A 64 -6.34 -20.73 3.56
N THR A 65 -5.74 -19.60 3.95
CA THR A 65 -4.30 -19.50 4.21
C THR A 65 -4.00 -18.52 5.35
N MET A 66 -2.90 -18.77 6.05
CA MET A 66 -2.40 -17.82 7.04
C MET A 66 -1.88 -16.56 6.32
N VAL A 67 -2.46 -15.41 6.65
CA VAL A 67 -2.05 -14.12 6.08
C VAL A 67 -0.74 -13.68 6.73
N PRO A 68 0.31 -13.35 5.95
CA PRO A 68 1.57 -12.91 6.51
C PRO A 68 1.42 -11.56 7.22
N ASN A 69 1.98 -11.47 8.42
CA ASN A 69 2.08 -10.20 9.15
C ASN A 69 3.07 -9.26 8.47
N LEU A 70 2.72 -7.97 8.42
CA LEU A 70 3.61 -6.94 7.92
C LEU A 70 4.54 -6.43 9.02
N PHE A 71 5.70 -5.90 8.62
CA PHE A 71 6.63 -5.28 9.56
C PHE A 71 6.02 -4.02 10.18
N PRO A 72 5.92 -3.92 11.52
CA PRO A 72 5.31 -2.77 12.17
C PRO A 72 6.17 -1.53 11.95
N SER A 73 5.67 -0.59 11.17
CA SER A 73 6.34 0.67 10.88
C SER A 73 5.37 1.84 10.90
N THR A 74 5.82 2.94 11.50
CA THR A 74 5.14 4.23 11.45
C THR A 74 6.10 5.32 10.98
N PHE A 75 5.59 6.30 10.27
CA PHE A 75 6.37 7.43 9.75
C PHE A 75 5.50 8.67 9.61
N ASN A 76 6.10 9.85 9.48
CA ASN A 76 5.32 11.10 9.45
C ASN A 76 4.42 11.16 8.21
N GLN A 77 3.15 11.53 8.40
CA GLN A 77 2.21 11.69 7.28
C GLN A 77 2.72 12.76 6.31
N LYS A 78 3.08 13.93 6.83
CA LYS A 78 3.80 14.97 6.09
C LYS A 78 5.30 14.74 6.22
N LYS A 79 6.00 14.65 5.09
CA LYS A 79 7.46 14.52 5.08
C LYS A 79 8.09 15.81 5.60
N ASN A 80 8.88 15.72 6.66
CA ASN A 80 9.60 16.87 7.22
C ASN A 80 10.71 17.34 6.26
N ALA A 81 11.05 18.63 6.35
CA ALA A 81 12.18 19.20 5.63
C ALA A 81 13.49 18.52 6.09
N GLY A 82 14.41 18.28 5.15
CA GLY A 82 15.67 17.58 5.44
C GLY A 82 15.56 16.08 5.71
N THR A 83 14.36 15.49 5.73
CA THR A 83 14.19 14.04 5.85
C THR A 83 14.47 13.32 4.53
N ILE A 84 15.19 12.21 4.56
CA ILE A 84 15.32 11.26 3.45
C ILE A 84 14.40 10.07 3.75
N ARG A 85 13.43 9.83 2.86
CA ARG A 85 12.44 8.75 3.00
C ARG A 85 12.73 7.64 1.99
N ILE A 86 12.99 6.44 2.48
CA ILE A 86 13.36 5.27 1.70
C ILE A 86 12.26 4.22 1.89
N PHE A 87 11.65 3.77 0.79
CA PHE A 87 10.70 2.67 0.81
C PHE A 87 11.38 1.41 0.30
N CYS A 88 11.30 0.33 1.07
CA CYS A 88 11.85 -0.98 0.71
C CYS A 88 10.71 -1.92 0.31
N LEU A 89 10.67 -2.26 -0.98
CA LEU A 89 9.68 -3.15 -1.58
C LEU A 89 10.27 -4.54 -1.82
N GLY A 90 9.48 -5.57 -1.60
CA GLY A 90 9.84 -6.93 -1.99
C GLY A 90 9.02 -8.01 -1.30
N GLY A 91 9.40 -9.26 -1.56
CA GLY A 91 8.79 -10.45 -0.98
C GLY A 91 9.24 -10.75 0.45
N SER A 92 9.33 -12.04 0.76
CA SER A 92 9.72 -12.60 2.07
C SER A 92 11.03 -12.03 2.62
N THR A 93 12.07 -11.90 1.80
CA THR A 93 13.37 -11.36 2.22
C THR A 93 13.28 -9.91 2.70
N THR A 94 12.44 -9.10 2.04
CA THR A 94 12.23 -7.71 2.46
C THR A 94 11.35 -7.65 3.70
N ALA A 95 10.29 -8.47 3.76
CA ALA A 95 9.43 -8.60 4.94
C ALA A 95 10.21 -9.07 6.19
N GLY A 96 11.27 -9.87 6.00
CA GLY A 96 12.16 -10.37 7.05
C GLY A 96 12.11 -11.89 7.27
N PHE A 97 11.31 -12.63 6.51
CA PHE A 97 11.19 -14.08 6.64
C PHE A 97 12.45 -14.81 6.12
N PRO A 98 12.88 -15.94 6.75
CA PRO A 98 12.29 -16.61 7.92
C PRO A 98 12.79 -16.08 9.26
N PHE A 99 13.62 -15.04 9.25
CA PHE A 99 14.19 -14.49 10.47
C PHE A 99 13.08 -13.85 11.33
N HIS A 100 13.23 -13.93 12.65
CA HIS A 100 12.31 -13.25 13.58
C HIS A 100 12.29 -11.74 13.29
N HIS A 101 11.26 -11.06 13.79
CA HIS A 101 10.99 -9.62 13.63
C HIS A 101 12.16 -8.64 13.91
N GLN A 102 13.33 -9.12 14.33
CA GLN A 102 14.41 -8.30 14.83
C GLN A 102 15.34 -7.72 13.74
N ILE A 103 15.37 -8.24 12.50
CA ILE A 103 16.45 -7.80 11.59
C ILE A 103 16.17 -7.82 10.06
N PRO A 104 14.98 -7.47 9.54
CA PRO A 104 14.86 -7.29 8.08
C PRO A 104 15.82 -6.20 7.61
N PHE A 105 16.38 -6.36 6.39
CA PHE A 105 17.40 -5.42 5.89
C PHE A 105 16.97 -3.94 5.92
N PRO A 106 15.68 -3.55 5.73
CA PRO A 106 15.27 -2.14 5.83
C PRO A 106 15.50 -1.59 7.24
N PHE A 107 15.29 -2.40 8.27
CA PHE A 107 15.58 -2.02 9.66
C PHE A 107 17.09 -1.86 9.89
N GLN A 108 17.90 -2.78 9.36
CA GLN A 108 19.37 -2.67 9.41
C GLN A 108 19.87 -1.41 8.71
N LEU A 109 19.36 -1.16 7.50
CA LEU A 109 19.66 0.02 6.72
C LEU A 109 19.35 1.29 7.50
N GLN A 110 18.20 1.35 8.18
CA GLN A 110 17.87 2.49 9.04
C GLN A 110 18.90 2.70 10.14
N LYS A 111 19.35 1.62 10.80
CA LYS A 111 20.34 1.70 11.87
C LYS A 111 21.70 2.16 11.34
N ILE A 112 22.15 1.62 10.22
CA ILE A 112 23.42 1.98 9.57
C ILE A 112 23.41 3.46 9.14
N LEU A 113 22.33 3.92 8.49
CA LEU A 113 22.22 5.31 8.04
C LEU A 113 22.21 6.29 9.21
N LYS A 114 21.45 5.99 10.28
CA LYS A 114 21.44 6.83 11.49
C LYS A 114 22.79 6.88 12.19
N ALA A 115 23.52 5.77 12.22
CA ALA A 115 24.86 5.72 12.81
C ALA A 115 25.89 6.51 11.98
N ARG A 116 25.83 6.42 10.65
CA ARG A 116 26.80 7.05 9.76
C ARG A 116 26.55 8.54 9.51
N PHE A 117 25.29 8.97 9.58
CA PHE A 117 24.86 10.33 9.27
C PHE A 117 23.93 10.87 10.37
N PRO A 118 24.46 11.14 11.58
CA PRO A 118 23.65 11.49 12.75
C PRO A 118 22.90 12.82 12.61
N MET A 119 23.39 13.73 11.76
CA MET A 119 22.76 15.03 11.48
C MET A 119 21.64 14.95 10.44
N SER A 120 21.45 13.80 9.80
CA SER A 120 20.44 13.60 8.76
C SER A 120 19.29 12.74 9.28
N ASN A 121 18.06 13.10 8.91
CA ASN A 121 16.89 12.35 9.33
C ASN A 121 16.49 11.31 8.27
N PHE A 122 16.58 10.02 8.60
CA PHE A 122 16.16 8.94 7.71
C PHE A 122 14.89 8.25 8.21
N GLU A 123 13.94 8.09 7.30
CA GLU A 123 12.77 7.22 7.46
C GLU A 123 12.94 6.05 6.48
N VAL A 124 13.18 4.83 6.98
CA VAL A 124 13.23 3.63 6.14
C VAL A 124 12.00 2.78 6.43
N ILE A 125 11.11 2.70 5.45
CA ILE A 125 9.82 2.04 5.57
C ILE A 125 9.91 0.68 4.88
N ASN A 126 9.75 -0.39 5.67
CA ASN A 126 9.61 -1.73 5.15
C ASN A 126 8.17 -1.96 4.68
N ILE A 127 7.96 -2.13 3.38
CA ILE A 127 6.66 -2.47 2.81
C ILE A 127 6.68 -3.87 2.15
N GLY A 128 7.62 -4.72 2.58
CA GLY A 128 7.69 -6.09 2.13
C GLY A 128 6.54 -6.96 2.67
N ILE A 129 6.03 -7.84 1.83
CA ILE A 129 5.02 -8.83 2.19
C ILE A 129 5.55 -10.20 1.76
N SER A 130 5.48 -11.19 2.64
CA SER A 130 5.93 -12.54 2.31
C SER A 130 5.00 -13.19 1.28
N ALA A 131 5.55 -14.09 0.46
CA ALA A 131 4.80 -14.90 -0.51
C ALA A 131 4.00 -14.11 -1.57
N ILE A 132 4.44 -12.89 -1.90
CA ILE A 132 3.96 -12.14 -3.07
C ILE A 132 5.11 -11.82 -4.05
N ASN A 133 4.75 -11.45 -5.28
CA ASN A 133 5.69 -10.99 -6.31
C ASN A 133 5.17 -9.70 -6.99
N SER A 134 5.86 -9.22 -8.02
CA SER A 134 5.53 -7.98 -8.73
C SER A 134 4.17 -7.98 -9.47
N TYR A 135 3.54 -9.14 -9.63
CA TYR A 135 2.27 -9.33 -10.35
C TYR A 135 1.11 -9.79 -9.45
N THR A 136 1.35 -9.95 -8.15
CA THR A 136 0.32 -10.35 -7.17
C THR A 136 -0.38 -9.10 -6.67
#